data_AF-A0A3D2P3F1-F1
#
_entry.id   AF-A0A3D2P3F1-F1
#
_cell.length_a   1.000
_cell.length_b   1.000
_cell.length_c   1.000
_cell.angle_alpha   90.00
_cell.angle_beta   90.00
_cell.angle_gamma   90.00
#
_symmetry.space_group_name_H-M   'P 1'
#
loop_
_entity.id
_entity.type
_entity.pdbx_description
1 polymer ?
#
loop_
_entity_poly.entity_id
_entity_poly.type
_entity_poly.pdbx_seq_one_letter_code
_entity_poly.pdbx_strand_id
1 'polypeptide(L)' 'MGVQVSPNDIVHAYCHGDVVVPYDVIEKLAAAIQKMQATEQLILTPARGKNFGFAAFEKAWSDFEKSGV' A
#
# COMPACT_ATOMS: atom_id res chain seq x y z
N MET A 1 4.33 3.87 24.66
CA MET A 1 3.36 3.13 23.82
C MET A 1 4.13 2.04 23.10
N GLY A 2 3.49 0.92 22.78
CA GLY A 2 4.10 -0.23 22.11
C GLY A 2 3.03 -1.19 21.61
N VAL A 3 3.42 -2.18 20.82
CA VAL A 3 2.52 -3.22 20.33
C VAL A 3 2.54 -4.39 21.31
N GLN A 4 1.38 -4.96 21.63
CA GLN A 4 1.29 -6.18 22.43
C GLN A 4 1.61 -7.38 21.54
N VAL A 5 2.59 -8.19 21.95
CA VAL A 5 3.02 -9.39 21.22
C VAL A 5 2.88 -10.63 22.10
N SER A 6 2.56 -11.75 21.47
CA SER A 6 2.52 -13.09 22.06
C SER A 6 3.52 -14.01 21.35
N PRO A 7 3.93 -15.13 21.98
CA PRO A 7 4.76 -16.12 21.30
C PRO A 7 4.16 -16.54 19.95
N ASN A 8 5.01 -16.59 18.93
CA ASN A 8 4.72 -16.93 17.53
C ASN A 8 4.07 -15.84 16.67
N ASP A 9 3.66 -14.69 17.23
CA ASP A 9 3.11 -13.59 16.43
C ASP A 9 4.04 -13.19 15.28
N ILE A 10 3.45 -12.89 14.13
CA ILE A 10 4.16 -12.31 13.00
C ILE A 10 4.13 -10.80 13.16
N VAL A 11 5.30 -10.16 13.22
CA VAL A 11 5.42 -8.69 13.40
C VAL A 11 6.09 -8.08 12.17
N HIS A 12 5.46 -7.05 11.60
CA HIS A 12 6.09 -6.16 10.63
C HIS A 12 6.62 -4.92 11.34
N ALA A 13 7.93 -4.70 11.28
CA ALA A 13 8.63 -3.61 11.94
C ALA A 13 9.43 -2.79 10.92
N TYR A 14 9.21 -1.48 10.89
CA TYR A 14 9.87 -0.56 9.96
C TYR A 14 10.01 0.85 10.57
N CYS A 15 10.61 1.81 9.85
CA CYS A 15 10.87 3.16 10.33
C CYS A 15 9.60 3.95 10.73
N HIS A 16 8.42 3.51 10.27
CA HIS A 16 7.13 4.07 10.66
C HIS A 16 6.55 3.46 11.94
N GLY A 17 7.15 2.38 12.46
CA GLY A 17 6.71 1.65 13.64
C GLY A 17 6.48 0.16 13.36
N ASP A 18 5.80 -0.49 14.31
CA ASP A 18 5.59 -1.93 14.34
C ASP A 18 4.08 -2.27 14.27
N VAL A 19 3.74 -3.40 13.65
CA VAL A 19 2.38 -3.96 13.63
C VAL A 19 2.44 -5.48 13.80
N VAL A 20 1.53 -6.03 14.60
CA VAL A 20 1.26 -7.48 14.65
C VAL A 20 0.33 -7.82 13.50
N VAL A 21 0.71 -8.81 12.69
CA VAL A 21 -0.07 -9.32 11.56
C VAL A 21 -1.00 -10.43 12.07
N PRO A 22 -2.34 -10.26 11.98
CA PRO A 22 -3.27 -11.31 12.35
C PRO A 22 -3.12 -12.56 11.47
N TYR A 23 -3.24 -13.75 12.06
CA TYR A 23 -3.05 -14.99 11.30
C TYR A 23 -4.12 -15.22 10.22
N ASP A 24 -5.35 -14.78 10.48
CA ASP A 24 -6.50 -14.93 9.58
C ASP A 24 -6.38 -14.13 8.28
N VAL A 25 -5.45 -13.17 8.22
CA VAL A 25 -5.18 -12.39 6.99
C VAL A 25 -3.99 -12.89 6.18
N ILE A 26 -3.16 -13.80 6.71
CA ILE A 26 -1.90 -14.23 6.07
C ILE A 26 -2.11 -14.74 4.65
N GLU A 27 -3.12 -15.60 4.44
CA GLU A 27 -3.40 -16.19 3.12
C GLU A 27 -3.76 -15.15 2.06
N LYS A 28 -4.31 -14.01 2.48
CA LYS A 28 -4.73 -12.92 1.58
C LYS A 28 -3.66 -11.84 1.44
N LEU A 29 -2.71 -11.78 2.38
CA LEU A 29 -1.78 -10.67 2.54
C LEU A 29 -0.92 -10.45 1.29
N ALA A 30 -0.38 -11.51 0.70
CA ALA A 30 0.44 -11.41 -0.51
C ALA A 30 -0.33 -10.77 -1.69
N ALA A 31 -1.56 -11.25 -1.95
CA ALA A 31 -2.40 -10.70 -3.01
C ALA A 31 -2.83 -9.25 -2.71
N ALA A 32 -3.12 -8.93 -1.45
CA ALA A 32 -3.47 -7.57 -1.02
C ALA A 32 -2.30 -6.59 -1.21
N ILE A 33 -1.08 -6.99 -0.85
CA ILE A 33 0.14 -6.19 -1.07
C ILE A 33 0.36 -5.96 -2.57
N GLN A 34 0.21 -6.99 -3.40
CA GLN A 34 0.34 -6.84 -4.85
C GLN A 34 -0.71 -5.89 -5.43
N LYS A 35 -1.97 -5.98 -4.97
CA LYS A 35 -3.02 -5.05 -5.38
C LYS A 35 -2.67 -3.62 -4.98
N MET A 36 -2.28 -3.38 -3.73
CA MET A 36 -1.87 -2.06 -3.23
C MET A 36 -0.73 -1.48 -4.07
N GLN A 37 0.33 -2.26 -4.31
CA GLN A 37 1.45 -1.81 -5.14
C GLN A 37 1.01 -1.50 -6.57
N ALA A 38 0.17 -2.33 -7.18
CA ALA A 38 -0.32 -2.10 -8.54
C ALA A 38 -1.17 -0.83 -8.64
N THR A 39 -2.02 -0.56 -7.64
CA THR A 39 -2.86 0.64 -7.63
C THR A 39 -2.05 1.90 -7.33
N GLU A 40 -1.12 1.87 -6.37
CA GLU A 40 -0.17 2.97 -6.11
C GLU A 40 0.62 3.37 -7.35
N GLN A 41 1.03 2.39 -8.17
CA GLN A 41 1.80 2.66 -9.39
C GLN A 41 1.02 3.44 -10.45
N LEU A 42 -0.31 3.44 -10.42
CA LEU A 42 -1.15 4.28 -11.28
C LEU A 42 -0.88 5.78 -11.03
N ILE A 43 -0.46 6.13 -9.81
CA ILE A 43 -0.06 7.49 -9.43
C ILE A 43 1.46 7.67 -9.48
N LEU A 44 2.21 6.75 -8.87
CA LEU A 44 3.66 6.92 -8.70
C LEU A 44 4.42 6.88 -10.02
N THR A 45 3.94 6.11 -11.01
CA THR A 45 4.57 6.05 -12.34
C THR A 45 4.45 7.38 -13.08
N PRO A 46 3.25 7.97 -13.30
CA PRO A 46 3.16 9.27 -13.95
C PRO A 46 3.81 10.39 -13.13
N ALA A 47 3.80 10.29 -11.80
CA ALA A 47 4.44 11.27 -10.92
C ALA A 47 5.96 11.44 -11.15
N ARG A 48 6.64 10.40 -11.66
CA ARG A 48 8.07 10.44 -12.00
C ARG A 48 8.36 11.08 -13.37
N GLY A 49 7.33 11.41 -14.15
CA GLY A 49 7.47 12.05 -15.46
C GLY A 49 7.90 13.51 -15.35
N LYS A 50 8.70 13.99 -16.32
CA LYS A 50 9.25 15.36 -16.33
C LYS A 50 8.20 16.49 -16.29
N ASN A 51 6.95 16.22 -16.65
CA ASN A 51 5.86 17.19 -16.75
C ASN A 51 4.66 16.81 -15.86
N PHE A 52 4.88 16.16 -14.72
CA PHE A 52 3.78 15.86 -13.81
C PHE A 52 3.27 17.12 -13.12
N GLY A 53 2.09 17.58 -13.55
CA GLY A 53 1.35 18.69 -12.95
C GLY A 53 -0.11 18.31 -12.72
N PHE A 54 -0.94 19.26 -12.29
CA PHE A 54 -2.32 18.99 -11.87
C PHE A 54 -3.17 18.23 -12.90
N ALA A 55 -3.09 18.57 -14.19
CA ALA A 55 -3.85 17.84 -15.22
C ALA A 55 -3.42 16.37 -15.36
N ALA A 56 -2.12 16.09 -15.23
CA ALA A 56 -1.60 14.73 -15.26
C ALA A 56 -1.97 13.96 -13.98
N PHE A 57 -1.97 14.65 -12.84
CA PHE A 57 -2.43 14.10 -11.56
C PHE A 57 -3.92 13.76 -11.60
N GLU A 58 -4.79 14.65 -12.07
CA GLU A 58 -6.24 14.42 -12.15
C GLU A 58 -6.57 13.19 -13.00
N LYS A 59 -5.89 13.02 -14.13
CA LYS A 59 -6.01 11.81 -14.94
C LYS A 59 -5.57 10.56 -14.16
N ALA A 60 -4.39 10.59 -13.56
CA ALA A 60 -3.86 9.47 -12.79
C ALA A 60 -4.77 9.11 -11.61
N TRP A 61 -5.33 10.11 -10.93
CA TRP A 61 -6.28 9.97 -9.83
C TRP A 61 -7.57 9.30 -10.28
N SER A 62 -8.15 9.73 -11.40
CA SER A 62 -9.31 9.07 -11.99
C SER A 62 -9.03 7.60 -12.33
N ASP A 63 -7.84 7.28 -12.85
CA ASP A 63 -7.46 5.90 -13.17
C ASP A 63 -7.29 5.06 -11.88
N PHE A 64 -6.76 5.66 -10.80
CA PHE A 64 -6.67 5.06 -9.48
C PHE A 64 -8.05 4.75 -8.87
N GLU A 65 -8.98 5.72 -8.83
CA GLU A 65 -10.33 5.54 -8.29
C GLU A 65 -11.10 4.41 -9.01
N LYS A 66 -10.92 4.29 -10.33
CA LYS A 66 -11.56 3.22 -11.13
C LYS A 66 -11.00 1.82 -10.85
N SER A 67 -9.81 1.72 -10.26
CA SER A 67 -9.20 0.42 -9.95
C SER A 67 -9.87 -0.31 -8.78
N GLY A 68 -10.82 0.35 -8.10
CA GLY A 68 -11.60 -0.24 -7.02
C GLY A 68 -10.75 -0.48 -5.77
N VAL A 69 -9.90 0.50 -5.43
CA VAL A 69 -9.38 0.67 -4.07
C VAL A 69 -10.52 1.06 -3.16
#